data_AF-A0A920PZZ7-F1
#
_entry.id   AF-A0A920PZZ7-F1
#
_cell.length_a   1.000
_cell.length_b   1.000
_cell.length_c   1.000
_cell.angle_alpha   90.00
_cell.angle_beta   90.00
_cell.angle_gamma   90.00
#
_symmetry.space_group_name_H-M   'P 1'
#
loop_
_entity.id
_entity.type
_entity.pdbx_description
1 polymer ?
#
loop_
_entity_poly.entity_id
_entity_poly.type
_entity_poly.pdbx_seq_one_letter_code
_entity_poly.pdbx_strand_id
1 'polypeptide(L)'
;MSVLRPFPGLVVDPKWAHRVTTGPYDAYTAAERVAIAESNPYSFLNVTRSQEDVPAEWRDDVDWLIGQCAESMQRIYDAGAYNPTTSRRCSCTGWRSATTSKQGSWAWSR
;
A
#
# COMPACT_ATOMS: atom_id res chain seq x y z
N MET A 1 2.07 24.45 -21.47
CA MET A 1 2.51 23.17 -20.89
C MET A 1 2.89 23.39 -19.44
N SER A 2 2.13 22.83 -18.50
CA SER A 2 2.43 22.86 -17.07
C SER A 2 3.53 21.84 -16.74
N VAL A 3 4.66 22.31 -16.23
CA VAL A 3 5.74 21.45 -15.74
C VAL A 3 5.32 20.87 -14.39
N LEU A 4 5.16 19.55 -14.30
CA LEU A 4 4.94 18.85 -13.03
C LEU A 4 6.20 18.96 -12.17
N ARG A 5 6.05 19.46 -10.95
CA ARG A 5 7.15 19.56 -9.98
C ARG A 5 7.20 18.31 -9.11
N PRO A 6 8.40 17.81 -8.77
CA PRO A 6 8.51 16.70 -7.83
C PRO A 6 8.04 17.12 -6.44
N PHE A 7 7.41 16.20 -5.72
CA PHE A 7 7.06 16.32 -4.31
C PHE A 7 7.78 15.23 -3.52
N PRO A 8 8.13 15.48 -2.25
CA PRO A 8 8.72 14.47 -1.40
C PRO A 8 7.70 13.36 -1.13
N GLY A 9 8.05 12.12 -1.47
CA GLY A 9 7.26 10.95 -1.12
C GLY A 9 7.52 10.51 0.33
N LEU A 10 6.54 9.88 0.94
CA LEU A 10 6.70 9.18 2.22
C LEU A 10 7.03 7.71 1.93
N VAL A 11 8.09 7.21 2.56
CA VAL A 11 8.51 5.81 2.42
C VAL A 11 8.52 5.16 3.81
N VAL A 12 8.02 3.93 3.88
CA VAL A 12 8.03 3.15 5.12
C VAL A 12 9.47 2.82 5.50
N ASP A 13 9.84 3.08 6.75
CA ASP A 13 11.13 2.66 7.31
C ASP A 13 11.26 1.12 7.23
N PRO A 14 12.39 0.58 6.76
CA PRO A 14 12.59 -0.86 6.65
C PRO A 14 12.27 -1.65 7.94
N LYS A 15 12.47 -1.05 9.12
CA LYS A 15 12.13 -1.69 10.41
C LYS A 15 10.64 -1.97 10.57
N TRP A 16 9.80 -1.14 9.96
CA TRP A 16 8.34 -1.22 10.01
C TRP A 16 7.74 -1.98 8.82
N ALA A 17 8.51 -2.25 7.76
CA ALA A 17 8.01 -2.86 6.54
C ALA A 17 7.19 -4.14 6.81
N HIS A 18 7.72 -5.08 7.60
CA HIS A 18 7.04 -6.33 7.93
C HIS A 18 5.69 -6.17 8.66
N ARG A 19 5.42 -5.01 9.28
CA ARG A 19 4.17 -4.71 9.98
C ARG A 19 3.23 -3.86 9.15
N VAL A 20 3.75 -2.91 8.40
CA VAL A 20 2.94 -1.96 7.65
C VAL A 20 2.58 -2.52 6.27
N THR A 21 3.53 -3.13 5.57
CA THR A 21 3.29 -3.64 4.22
C THR A 21 2.57 -4.97 4.27
N THR A 22 1.44 -5.06 3.58
CA THR A 22 0.71 -6.32 3.36
C THR A 22 0.78 -6.74 1.90
N GLY A 23 0.38 -7.99 1.64
CA GLY A 23 0.08 -8.42 0.28
C GLY A 23 -1.03 -7.57 -0.35
N PRO A 24 -1.25 -7.72 -1.66
CA PRO A 24 -2.31 -7.00 -2.36
C PRO A 24 -3.67 -7.32 -1.74
N TYR A 25 -4.51 -6.29 -1.61
CA TYR A 25 -5.81 -6.37 -0.94
C TYR A 25 -6.72 -7.49 -1.51
N ASP A 26 -6.70 -7.66 -2.83
CA ASP A 26 -7.52 -8.64 -3.57
C ASP A 26 -7.03 -10.09 -3.46
N ALA A 27 -5.86 -10.34 -2.85
CA ALA A 27 -5.36 -11.70 -2.63
C ALA A 27 -5.99 -12.40 -1.42
N TYR A 28 -6.76 -11.67 -0.61
CA TYR A 28 -7.36 -12.17 0.62
C TYR A 28 -8.87 -12.14 0.54
N THR A 29 -9.50 -13.07 1.24
CA THR A 29 -10.94 -13.01 1.54
C THR A 29 -11.21 -11.94 2.62
N ALA A 30 -12.46 -11.48 2.72
CA ALA A 30 -12.85 -10.50 3.75
C ALA A 30 -12.53 -10.99 5.18
N ALA A 31 -12.77 -12.28 5.45
CA ALA A 31 -12.48 -12.88 6.75
C ALA A 31 -10.96 -12.88 7.08
N GLU A 32 -10.11 -13.18 6.09
CA GLU A 32 -8.66 -13.14 6.26
C GLU A 32 -8.16 -11.71 6.46
N ARG A 33 -8.71 -10.73 5.73
CA ARG A 33 -8.36 -9.31 5.91
C ARG A 33 -8.66 -8.84 7.32
N VAL A 34 -9.83 -9.18 7.86
CA VAL A 34 -10.22 -8.87 9.24
C VAL A 34 -9.27 -9.53 10.24
N ALA A 35 -8.96 -10.82 10.08
CA ALA A 35 -8.04 -11.52 10.98
C ALA A 35 -6.62 -10.91 10.97
N ILE A 36 -6.11 -10.54 9.78
CA ILE A 36 -4.80 -9.88 9.65
C ILE A 36 -4.84 -8.50 10.32
N ALA A 37 -5.89 -7.71 10.06
CA ALA A 37 -6.11 -6.40 10.65
C ALA A 37 -6.16 -6.42 12.18
N GLU A 38 -6.84 -7.41 12.77
CA GLU A 38 -6.95 -7.59 14.21
C GLU A 38 -5.63 -8.04 14.84
N SER A 39 -4.88 -8.93 14.16
CA SER A 39 -3.57 -9.40 14.65
C SER A 39 -2.51 -8.30 14.64
N ASN A 40 -2.63 -7.32 13.74
CA ASN A 40 -1.65 -6.26 13.55
C ASN A 40 -2.31 -4.90 13.30
N PRO A 41 -2.43 -4.07 14.36
CA PRO A 41 -3.05 -2.75 14.26
C PRO A 41 -2.38 -1.79 13.26
N TYR A 42 -1.10 -2.00 12.94
CA TYR A 42 -0.32 -1.14 12.02
C TYR A 42 -0.39 -1.60 10.56
N SER A 43 -1.15 -2.65 10.27
CA SER A 43 -1.35 -3.17 8.92
C SER A 43 -2.01 -2.13 8.02
N PHE A 44 -1.48 -1.96 6.80
CA PHE A 44 -2.07 -1.04 5.82
C PHE A 44 -3.49 -1.45 5.40
N LEU A 45 -3.90 -2.71 5.62
CA LEU A 45 -5.29 -3.16 5.42
C LEU A 45 -6.29 -2.40 6.32
N ASN A 46 -5.86 -1.89 7.47
CA ASN A 46 -6.71 -1.04 8.31
C ASN A 46 -6.99 0.33 7.70
N VAL A 47 -6.12 0.80 6.80
CA VAL A 47 -6.28 2.07 6.08
C VAL A 47 -7.13 1.89 4.82
N THR A 48 -6.97 0.77 4.13
CA THR A 48 -7.72 0.45 2.90
C THR A 48 -8.97 -0.39 3.16
N ARG A 49 -9.52 -0.35 4.38
CA ARG A 49 -10.68 -1.15 4.76
C ARG A 49 -11.89 -0.75 3.92
N SER A 50 -12.61 -1.74 3.40
CA SER A 50 -13.86 -1.54 2.66
C SER A 50 -15.08 -1.94 3.50
N GLN A 51 -16.27 -1.53 3.04
CA GLN A 51 -17.56 -1.89 3.66
C GLN A 51 -17.76 -3.41 3.79
N GLU A 52 -17.20 -4.19 2.86
CA GLU A 52 -17.29 -5.65 2.88
C GLU A 52 -16.64 -6.28 4.11
N ASP A 53 -15.59 -5.64 4.62
CA ASP A 53 -14.82 -6.10 5.79
C ASP A 53 -15.44 -5.64 7.11
N VAL A 54 -16.50 -4.83 7.06
CA VAL A 54 -17.19 -4.26 8.22
C VAL A 54 -18.44 -5.09 8.56
N PRO A 55 -18.78 -5.27 9.85
CA PRO A 55 -20.02 -5.90 10.26
C PRO A 55 -21.24 -5.23 9.61
N ALA A 56 -22.26 -6.02 9.29
CA ALA A 56 -23.43 -5.58 8.53
C ALA A 56 -24.13 -4.34 9.14
N GLU A 57 -24.08 -4.19 10.46
CA GLU A 57 -24.70 -3.09 11.21
C GLU A 57 -24.05 -1.72 10.94
N TRP A 58 -22.77 -1.67 10.54
CA TRP A 58 -22.02 -0.42 10.30
C TRP A 58 -21.74 -0.15 8.82
N ARG A 59 -22.22 -1.00 7.90
CA ARG A 59 -21.87 -0.89 6.46
C ARG A 59 -22.37 0.39 5.81
N ASP A 60 -23.51 0.88 6.27
CA ASP A 60 -24.15 2.08 5.73
C ASP A 60 -23.56 3.38 6.32
N ASP A 61 -22.76 3.28 7.39
CA ASP A 61 -22.10 4.42 8.02
C ASP A 61 -20.72 4.67 7.37
N VAL A 62 -20.76 5.33 6.21
CA VAL A 62 -19.56 5.66 5.42
C VAL A 62 -18.65 6.64 6.15
N ASP A 63 -19.23 7.61 6.88
CA ASP A 63 -18.45 8.61 7.61
C ASP A 63 -17.66 7.97 8.74
N TRP A 64 -18.28 7.04 9.47
CA TRP A 64 -17.59 6.23 10.47
C TRP A 64 -16.45 5.41 9.86
N LEU A 65 -16.69 4.73 8.73
CA LEU A 65 -15.66 3.92 8.06
C LEU A 65 -14.46 4.78 7.62
N ILE A 66 -14.71 5.93 6.99
CA ILE A 66 -13.65 6.86 6.59
C ILE A 66 -12.88 7.36 7.82
N GLY A 67 -13.59 7.66 8.91
CA GLY A 67 -12.98 8.02 10.20
C GLY A 67 -12.03 6.94 10.72
N GLN A 68 -12.46 5.68 10.70
CA GLN A 68 -11.63 4.54 11.12
C GLN A 68 -10.38 4.35 10.25
N CYS A 69 -10.51 4.52 8.94
CA CYS A 69 -9.39 4.47 8.00
C CYS A 69 -8.38 5.60 8.26
N ALA A 70 -8.88 6.82 8.49
CA ALA A 70 -8.07 7.99 8.80
C ALA A 70 -7.33 7.85 10.13
N GLU A 71 -8.00 7.38 11.19
CA GLU A 71 -7.37 7.09 12.48
C GLU A 71 -6.28 6.02 12.35
N SER A 72 -6.54 4.98 11.56
CA SER A 72 -5.55 3.92 11.32
C SER A 72 -4.31 4.45 10.62
N MET A 73 -4.48 5.35 9.65
CA MET A 73 -3.35 6.04 9.02
C MET A 73 -2.60 6.91 10.01
N GLN A 74 -3.32 7.65 10.86
CA GLN A 74 -2.71 8.50 11.88
C GLN A 74 -1.87 7.69 12.88
N ARG A 75 -2.34 6.51 13.30
CA ARG A 75 -1.57 5.59 14.17
C ARG A 75 -0.22 5.20 13.55
N ILE A 76 -0.18 4.98 12.24
CA ILE A 76 1.07 4.63 11.53
C ILE A 76 2.01 5.85 11.46
N TYR A 77 1.48 7.06 11.28
CA TYR A 77 2.27 8.29 11.35
C TYR A 77 2.83 8.55 12.75
N ASP A 78 2.00 8.42 13.79
CA ASP A 78 2.39 8.65 15.18
C ASP A 78 3.46 7.65 15.64
N ALA A 79 3.43 6.43 15.11
CA ALA A 79 4.46 5.41 15.32
C ALA A 79 5.81 5.74 14.64
N GLY A 80 5.88 6.79 13.81
CA GLY A 80 7.07 7.17 13.08
C GLY A 80 7.48 6.13 12.03
N ALA A 81 6.49 5.47 11.42
CA ALA A 81 6.77 4.43 10.42
C ALA A 81 7.13 4.99 9.04
N TYR A 82 6.71 6.22 8.73
CA TYR A 82 7.01 6.88 7.46
C TYR A 82 8.10 7.93 7.61
N ASN A 83 9.09 7.85 6.72
CA ASN A 83 10.15 8.85 6.60
C ASN A 83 9.96 9.62 5.28
N PRO A 84 10.09 10.97 5.29
CA PRO A 84 10.11 11.73 4.06
C PRO A 84 11.39 11.39 3.28
N THR A 85 11.22 11.01 2.01
CA THR A 85 12.36 10.76 1.13
C THR A 85 13.07 12.09 0.87
N THR A 86 14.17 12.32 1.59
CA THR A 86 15.06 13.47 1.42
C THR A 86 15.86 13.40 0.12
N SER A 87 15.92 12.22 -0.51
CA SER A 87 16.61 12.06 -1.79
C SER A 87 15.74 12.58 -2.94
N ARG A 88 16.29 13.48 -3.77
CA ARG A 88 15.74 13.89 -5.08
C ARG A 88 15.72 12.73 -6.11
N ARG A 89 15.62 11.48 -5.65
CA ARG A 89 15.95 10.29 -6.43
C ARG A 89 14.93 9.16 -6.24
N CYS A 90 13.69 9.45 -5.88
CA CYS A 90 12.58 8.64 -6.38
C CYS A 90 12.28 9.08 -7.81
N SER A 91 13.20 8.79 -8.73
CA SER A 91 12.84 8.81 -10.14
C SER A 91 12.00 7.57 -10.39
N CYS A 92 10.71 7.76 -10.65
CA CYS A 92 9.97 6.85 -11.51
C CYS A 92 10.61 6.92 -12.90
N THR A 93 11.83 6.43 -13.08
CA THR A 93 12.33 6.10 -14.41
C THR A 93 11.46 4.96 -14.86
N GLY A 94 10.44 5.33 -15.64
CA GLY A 94 9.46 4.42 -16.16
C GLY A 94 10.13 3.21 -16.81
N TRP A 95 9.39 2.13 -16.80
CA TRP A 95 9.49 1.04 -17.75
C TRP A 95 9.90 1.57 -19.13
N ARG A 96 11.20 1.54 -19.40
CA ARG A 96 11.73 1.58 -20.75
C ARG A 96 12.43 0.26 -20.89
N SER A 97 11.74 -0.68 -21.54
CA SER A 97 12.32 -1.92 -22.02
C SER A 97 13.66 -1.57 -22.66
N ALA A 98 14.74 -2.02 -22.04
CA ALA A 98 16.04 -2.01 -22.69
C ALA A 98 15.98 -3.09 -23.77
N THR A 99 15.39 -2.76 -24.92
CA THR A 99 15.68 -3.45 -26.17
C THR A 99 17.12 -3.13 -26.52
N THR A 100 18.03 -3.88 -25.93
CA THR A 100 19.36 -4.08 -26.48
C THR A 100 19.45 -5.56 -26.82
N SER A 101 19.46 -5.81 -28.12
CA SER A 101 19.58 -7.10 -28.78
C SER A 101 20.62 -8.01 -28.13
N LYS A 102 20.17 -9.17 -27.64
CA LYS A 102 20.86 -10.44 -27.88
C LYS A 102 19.78 -11.47 -28.19
N GLN A 103 19.88 -12.06 -29.38
CA GLN A 103 19.10 -13.24 -29.76
C GLN A 103 19.31 -14.31 -28.69
N GLY A 104 18.23 -14.66 -28.00
CA GLY A 104 18.16 -15.77 -27.06
C GLY A 104 16.87 -16.51 -27.33
N SER A 105 16.97 -17.60 -28.07
CA SER A 105 15.89 -18.55 -28.31
C SER A 105 15.40 -19.09 -26.97
N TRP A 106 14.11 -18.91 -26.67
CA TRP A 106 13.41 -19.68 -25.65
C TRP A 106 12.08 -20.15 -26.22
N ALA A 107 12.11 -21.40 -26.71
CA ALA A 107 10.93 -22.16 -27.06
C ALA A 107 10.11 -22.43 -25.79
N TRP A 108 8.82 -22.11 -25.83
CA TRP A 108 7.85 -22.58 -24.85
C TRP A 108 7.35 -23.95 -25.30
N SER A 109 7.75 -25.00 -24.59
CA SER A 109 7.08 -26.30 -24.69
C SER A 109 5.76 -26.22 -23.92
N ARG A 110 4.68 -26.57 -24.62
CA ARG A 110 3.36 -26.88 -24.06
C ARG A 110 3.38 -28.22 -23.34
#